data_AF-A0A5C7P8Q7-F1
#
_entry.id   AF-A0A5C7P8Q7-F1
#
_cell.length_a   1.000
_cell.length_b   1.000
_cell.length_c   1.000
_cell.angle_alpha   90.00
_cell.angle_beta   90.00
_cell.angle_gamma   90.00
#
_symmetry.space_group_name_H-M   'P 1'
#
loop_
_entity.id
_entity.type
_entity.pdbx_description
1 polymer ?
#
loop_
_entity_poly.entity_id
_entity_poly.type
_entity_poly.pdbx_seq_one_letter_code
_entity_poly.pdbx_strand_id
1 'polypeptide(L)'
;MTRCATRRGLRRLASVGAVAAVTALLVAGCGGSVDGGGAPSGSAVSFNGDLSGTQPAGTVIATSGFDVAKNGFNFENYGNEGDPLNLDAAAMASLFGDQVCSRTTKDGECKLTPTAKKWMKSMNDSMGGGHCFGLAGLSWAMFKGQIDADAYGASQASELEFDGNQDLQADIAAVFATQATAPTSADMRTYAPRDVLSALAAAWQNGDGFALGFANLRDGEQVDGHAVTPVALESMGDGKVAIVLYDNNYPEQPQRMVVDPQANTWTYSTSSNPADDPQAYTGDADNPLELWPVVPMLGPQDCPFCSDGSSAQASGLDGAKRSVSGGSAFNLVYLNQESDAKGVAISVTDLAGQPIPGAQARSPLSAGQTAPPAVSVPKDVVFKVRIDGSALTQPAQTDLSIIGPGYSYAVDQVTIDPGVADTVVFDPASNALEYQTSTGAAPDLTLTLDGDKASYSFLFGGLDLPAQGGSIKVRLDEAAQTVTASAAGGDTSEIDFVIERDDEDSEEVFESEPIPLAPGEALIVEYGKWGGSGTSMPVGIDTDGSGRITEQLVDAK
;
A
#
# COMPACT_ATOMS: atom_id res chain seq x y z
N MET A 1 25.89 5.20 31.77
CA MET A 1 26.89 5.08 30.71
C MET A 1 26.33 5.81 29.50
N THR A 2 26.95 6.95 29.19
CA THR A 2 26.52 7.97 28.24
C THR A 2 26.49 7.38 26.82
N ARG A 3 25.30 7.28 26.20
CA ARG A 3 25.17 6.97 24.77
C ARG A 3 25.14 8.29 24.00
N CYS A 4 26.13 8.46 23.14
CA CYS A 4 26.24 9.56 22.18
C CYS A 4 25.15 9.38 21.12
N ALA A 5 24.13 10.24 21.11
CA ALA A 5 23.22 10.37 19.98
C ALA A 5 23.97 11.10 18.86
N THR A 6 24.24 10.39 17.76
CA THR A 6 24.87 10.97 16.57
C THR A 6 23.81 11.79 15.84
N ARG A 7 23.84 13.12 16.01
CA ARG A 7 23.06 14.09 15.22
C ARG A 7 23.32 13.87 13.72
N ARG A 8 22.27 13.64 12.95
CA ARG A 8 22.26 13.81 11.48
C ARG A 8 21.22 14.89 11.18
N GLY A 9 21.65 16.09 10.82
CA GLY A 9 20.77 17.05 10.15
C GLY A 9 20.32 16.51 8.81
N LEU A 10 19.24 17.07 8.24
CA LEU A 10 18.66 16.69 6.95
C LEU A 10 19.78 16.43 5.93
N ARG A 11 19.99 15.16 5.57
CA ARG A 11 20.93 14.80 4.52
C ARG A 11 20.21 14.96 3.20
N ARG A 12 20.72 15.89 2.38
CA ARG A 12 20.47 16.01 0.94
C ARG A 12 20.20 14.64 0.30
N LEU A 13 18.98 14.44 -0.20
CA LEU A 13 18.69 13.43 -1.22
C LEU A 13 19.33 13.91 -2.53
N ALA A 14 20.61 13.58 -2.69
CA ALA A 14 21.30 13.64 -3.96
C ALA A 14 21.60 12.20 -4.40
N SER A 15 20.85 11.76 -5.41
CA SER A 15 21.06 10.54 -6.18
C SER A 15 22.48 10.45 -6.76
N VAL A 16 23.32 9.52 -6.29
CA VAL A 16 24.46 8.93 -7.04
C VAL A 16 24.78 7.55 -6.48
N GLY A 17 24.78 6.53 -7.35
CA GLY A 17 25.11 5.14 -7.02
C GLY A 17 26.60 4.91 -6.70
N ALA A 18 26.85 3.88 -5.89
CA ALA A 18 28.17 3.28 -5.77
C ALA A 18 28.07 1.80 -5.39
N VAL A 19 28.62 0.98 -6.29
CA VAL A 19 28.87 -0.45 -6.20
C VAL A 19 29.70 -0.79 -4.96
N ALA A 20 29.28 -1.78 -4.17
CA ALA A 20 30.08 -2.38 -3.11
C ALA A 20 30.17 -3.90 -3.31
N ALA A 21 31.41 -4.38 -3.46
CA ALA A 21 31.76 -5.77 -3.72
C ALA A 21 31.49 -6.68 -2.52
N VAL A 22 30.83 -7.81 -2.78
CA VAL A 22 30.58 -8.89 -1.83
C VAL A 22 31.89 -9.65 -1.58
N THR A 23 32.27 -9.77 -0.30
CA THR A 23 33.33 -10.69 0.15
C THR A 23 32.64 -11.89 0.81
N ALA A 24 32.72 -13.06 0.17
CA ALA A 24 32.17 -14.30 0.68
C ALA A 24 33.01 -14.84 1.87
N LEU A 25 32.35 -15.18 2.98
CA LEU A 25 32.89 -16.08 3.99
C LEU A 25 31.98 -17.30 4.14
N LEU A 26 32.50 -18.44 3.71
CA LEU A 26 31.99 -19.78 3.96
C LEU A 26 32.22 -20.16 5.43
N VAL A 27 31.15 -20.51 6.14
CA VAL A 27 31.26 -21.31 7.38
C VAL A 27 30.37 -22.53 7.23
N ALA A 28 31.01 -23.68 7.04
CA ALA A 28 30.42 -25.00 7.18
C ALA A 28 30.20 -25.32 8.66
N GLY A 29 28.99 -25.76 9.02
CA GLY A 29 28.65 -26.24 10.36
C GLY A 29 27.73 -27.46 10.26
N CYS A 30 28.21 -28.60 10.73
CA CYS A 30 27.55 -29.91 10.68
C CYS A 30 26.43 -30.07 11.73
N GLY A 31 25.36 -30.77 11.34
CA GLY A 31 24.82 -31.96 12.00
C GLY A 31 24.23 -31.85 13.43
N GLY A 32 22.95 -32.20 13.56
CA GLY A 32 22.36 -32.58 14.85
C GLY A 32 20.87 -32.91 14.76
N SER A 33 20.54 -34.15 14.42
CA SER A 33 19.20 -34.73 14.52
C SER A 33 18.75 -34.86 15.98
N VAL A 34 17.48 -34.53 16.26
CA VAL A 34 16.75 -34.99 17.45
C VAL A 34 15.29 -35.27 17.06
N ASP A 35 14.91 -36.53 17.25
CA ASP A 35 13.55 -37.07 17.12
C ASP A 35 12.66 -36.66 18.31
N GLY A 36 11.36 -36.47 18.02
CA GLY A 36 10.29 -36.97 18.90
C GLY A 36 9.17 -36.00 19.26
N GLY A 37 7.95 -36.29 18.78
CA GLY A 37 6.70 -35.80 19.39
C GLY A 37 5.56 -35.55 18.39
N GLY A 38 4.77 -36.58 18.09
CA GLY A 38 3.77 -36.57 17.01
C GLY A 38 2.49 -35.75 17.29
N ALA A 39 2.05 -35.05 16.25
CA ALA A 39 0.70 -34.50 16.07
C ALA A 39 -0.08 -35.42 15.10
N PRO A 40 -1.42 -35.50 15.21
CA PRO A 40 -2.20 -36.50 14.49
C PRO A 40 -2.17 -36.24 12.98
N SER A 41 -1.61 -37.21 12.25
CA SER A 41 -1.57 -37.27 10.81
C SER A 41 -2.99 -37.31 10.22
N GLY A 42 -3.48 -36.18 9.73
CA GLY A 42 -4.49 -36.17 8.67
C GLY A 42 -3.91 -36.91 7.48
N SER A 43 -4.60 -37.95 7.02
CA SER A 43 -4.12 -38.78 5.92
C SER A 43 -3.96 -37.92 4.66
N ALA A 44 -2.70 -37.63 4.30
CA ALA A 44 -2.35 -37.11 3.00
C ALA A 44 -2.90 -38.08 1.94
N VAL A 45 -3.88 -37.63 1.18
CA VAL A 45 -4.41 -38.39 0.06
C VAL A 45 -3.33 -38.37 -1.01
N SER A 46 -2.68 -39.51 -1.23
CA SER A 46 -1.68 -39.68 -2.28
C SER A 46 -2.40 -39.77 -3.62
N PHE A 47 -2.16 -38.79 -4.50
CA PHE A 47 -2.74 -38.72 -5.83
C PHE A 47 -1.69 -39.08 -6.89
N ASN A 48 -1.96 -40.13 -7.67
CA ASN A 48 -1.24 -40.45 -8.90
C ASN A 48 -2.06 -39.89 -10.08
N GLY A 49 -1.66 -38.76 -10.64
CA GLY A 49 -2.26 -38.17 -11.84
C GLY A 49 -1.34 -37.14 -12.50
N ASP A 50 -1.28 -37.14 -13.83
CA ASP A 50 -0.40 -36.35 -14.69
C ASP A 50 -0.90 -34.90 -14.84
N LEU A 51 -0.01 -33.92 -14.57
CA LEU A 51 -0.26 -32.47 -14.60
C LEU A 51 0.37 -31.77 -15.83
N SER A 52 0.88 -32.51 -16.82
CA SER A 52 1.57 -31.98 -18.02
C SER A 52 0.68 -31.19 -19.01
N GLY A 53 -0.55 -30.81 -18.64
CA GLY A 53 -1.50 -30.18 -19.55
C GLY A 53 -2.07 -31.13 -20.62
N THR A 54 -1.91 -32.45 -20.49
CA THR A 54 -2.40 -33.42 -21.50
C THR A 54 -3.59 -34.31 -21.10
N GLN A 55 -4.22 -34.17 -19.92
CA GLN A 55 -5.65 -34.45 -19.59
C GLN A 55 -5.89 -34.53 -18.05
N PRO A 56 -7.11 -34.25 -17.54
CA PRO A 56 -7.40 -34.01 -16.11
C PRO A 56 -7.87 -35.27 -15.35
N ALA A 57 -7.75 -35.30 -14.02
CA ALA A 57 -8.26 -36.43 -13.22
C ALA A 57 -9.64 -36.18 -12.58
N GLY A 58 -10.37 -35.16 -13.04
CA GLY A 58 -11.80 -34.97 -12.82
C GLY A 58 -12.52 -34.72 -14.14
N THR A 59 -13.82 -35.00 -14.22
CA THR A 59 -14.58 -34.71 -15.45
C THR A 59 -14.82 -33.21 -15.54
N VAL A 60 -14.32 -32.54 -16.58
CA VAL A 60 -14.53 -31.09 -16.79
C VAL A 60 -16.05 -30.81 -16.90
N ILE A 61 -16.54 -29.95 -16.01
CA ILE A 61 -17.94 -29.52 -15.93
C ILE A 61 -18.12 -28.22 -16.71
N ALA A 62 -17.16 -27.29 -16.58
CA ALA A 62 -17.16 -26.00 -17.26
C ALA A 62 -15.70 -25.53 -17.46
N THR A 63 -15.44 -24.72 -18.48
CA THR A 63 -14.11 -24.15 -18.74
C THR A 63 -14.22 -22.80 -19.43
N SER A 64 -13.27 -21.91 -19.15
CA SER A 64 -13.09 -20.64 -19.87
C SER A 64 -12.37 -20.78 -21.21
N GLY A 65 -11.67 -21.90 -21.42
CA GLY A 65 -10.73 -22.09 -22.53
C GLY A 65 -9.33 -21.52 -22.29
N PHE A 66 -9.07 -20.95 -21.11
CA PHE A 66 -7.73 -20.49 -20.71
C PHE A 66 -6.80 -21.70 -20.50
N ASP A 67 -5.67 -21.73 -21.19
CA ASP A 67 -4.63 -22.76 -21.10
C ASP A 67 -3.50 -22.26 -20.21
N VAL A 68 -3.35 -22.84 -19.01
CA VAL A 68 -2.40 -22.37 -17.98
C VAL A 68 -0.97 -22.24 -18.51
N ALA A 69 -0.52 -23.19 -19.34
CA ALA A 69 0.85 -23.19 -19.86
C ALA A 69 1.10 -22.16 -20.97
N LYS A 70 0.04 -21.56 -21.56
CA LYS A 70 0.17 -20.57 -22.65
C LYS A 70 -0.28 -19.18 -22.25
N ASN A 71 -1.29 -19.12 -21.39
CA ASN A 71 -2.00 -17.90 -21.06
C ASN A 71 -1.63 -17.35 -19.68
N GLY A 72 -1.00 -18.16 -18.81
CA GLY A 72 -0.34 -17.68 -17.60
C GLY A 72 1.05 -17.12 -17.91
N PHE A 73 1.53 -16.19 -17.09
CA PHE A 73 2.94 -15.77 -17.13
C PHE A 73 3.85 -16.94 -16.76
N ASN A 74 5.07 -16.93 -17.30
CA ASN A 74 6.10 -17.95 -17.06
C ASN A 74 6.98 -17.66 -15.82
N PHE A 75 6.78 -16.51 -15.16
CA PHE A 75 7.50 -16.09 -13.97
C PHE A 75 6.57 -16.07 -12.75
N GLU A 76 7.18 -16.28 -11.60
CA GLU A 76 6.48 -16.35 -10.32
C GLU A 76 6.03 -14.95 -9.87
N ASN A 77 5.00 -14.92 -9.03
CA ASN A 77 4.67 -13.77 -8.21
C ASN A 77 5.90 -13.26 -7.45
N TYR A 78 6.03 -11.94 -7.35
CA TYR A 78 7.22 -11.29 -6.81
C TYR A 78 6.82 -10.14 -5.88
N GLY A 79 7.60 -9.93 -4.82
CA GLY A 79 7.48 -8.77 -3.93
C GLY A 79 8.36 -7.62 -4.42
N ASN A 80 8.83 -6.79 -3.50
CA ASN A 80 9.71 -5.65 -3.82
C ASN A 80 11.19 -6.04 -3.83
N GLU A 81 11.52 -7.32 -3.65
CA GLU A 81 12.89 -7.81 -3.78
C GLU A 81 13.39 -7.63 -5.22
N GLY A 82 14.61 -7.09 -5.37
CA GLY A 82 15.19 -6.84 -6.70
C GLY A 82 14.76 -5.52 -7.35
N ASP A 83 14.04 -4.67 -6.61
CA ASP A 83 13.64 -3.31 -7.03
C ASP A 83 12.87 -3.28 -8.37
N PRO A 84 11.78 -4.08 -8.53
CA PRO A 84 10.95 -4.00 -9.74
C PRO A 84 10.31 -2.62 -9.89
N LEU A 85 9.97 -2.25 -11.13
CA LEU A 85 9.18 -1.05 -11.37
C LEU A 85 7.74 -1.28 -10.92
N ASN A 86 7.33 -0.62 -9.85
CA ASN A 86 5.93 -0.60 -9.41
C ASN A 86 5.18 0.57 -10.09
N LEU A 87 4.22 1.20 -9.40
CA LEU A 87 3.58 2.41 -9.94
C LEU A 87 4.61 3.52 -10.13
N ASP A 88 4.52 4.17 -11.27
CA ASP A 88 5.19 5.43 -11.57
C ASP A 88 4.17 6.54 -11.89
N ALA A 89 4.67 7.72 -12.25
CA ALA A 89 3.79 8.85 -12.57
C ALA A 89 2.91 8.61 -13.80
N ALA A 90 3.37 7.81 -14.77
CA ALA A 90 2.60 7.49 -15.97
C ALA A 90 1.44 6.54 -15.63
N ALA A 91 1.70 5.50 -14.84
CA ALA A 91 0.68 4.58 -14.33
C ALA A 91 -0.37 5.33 -13.49
N MET A 92 0.07 6.23 -12.61
CA MET A 92 -0.83 7.08 -11.82
C MET A 92 -1.73 7.96 -12.69
N ALA A 93 -1.18 8.61 -13.73
CA ALA A 93 -1.96 9.42 -14.67
C ALA A 93 -2.90 8.56 -15.55
N SER A 94 -2.51 7.33 -15.90
CA SER A 94 -3.35 6.36 -16.62
C SER A 94 -4.58 5.98 -15.80
N LEU A 95 -4.39 5.67 -14.51
CA LEU A 95 -5.47 5.29 -13.59
C LEU A 95 -6.38 6.48 -13.28
N PHE A 96 -5.83 7.62 -12.90
CA PHE A 96 -6.58 8.69 -12.23
C PHE A 96 -6.72 9.97 -13.04
N GLY A 97 -6.07 10.07 -14.19
CA GLY A 97 -6.07 11.26 -15.04
C GLY A 97 -5.12 12.36 -14.56
N ASP A 98 -5.21 13.53 -15.19
CA ASP A 98 -4.31 14.66 -14.94
C ASP A 98 -4.49 15.33 -13.57
N GLN A 99 -5.57 15.05 -12.84
CA GLN A 99 -5.77 15.53 -11.46
C GLN A 99 -4.72 15.03 -10.46
N VAL A 100 -3.96 13.98 -10.78
CA VAL A 100 -2.81 13.55 -9.96
C VAL A 100 -1.54 14.29 -10.29
N CYS A 101 -1.54 15.14 -11.33
CA CYS A 101 -0.39 15.90 -11.78
C CYS A 101 -0.48 17.34 -11.26
N SER A 102 0.53 17.81 -10.53
CA SER A 102 0.70 19.24 -10.26
C SER A 102 0.98 20.02 -11.54
N ARG A 103 1.65 19.36 -12.49
CA ARG A 103 1.89 19.87 -13.84
C ARG A 103 2.18 18.74 -14.83
N THR A 104 1.96 19.03 -16.11
CA THR A 104 2.43 18.20 -17.21
C THR A 104 3.59 18.91 -17.91
N THR A 105 4.75 18.25 -18.00
CA THR A 105 5.92 18.84 -18.67
C THR A 105 5.64 19.04 -20.17
N LYS A 106 6.50 19.80 -20.85
CA LYS A 106 6.39 20.00 -22.30
C LYS A 106 6.43 18.70 -23.10
N ASP A 107 7.06 17.66 -22.54
CA ASP A 107 7.18 16.35 -23.15
C ASP A 107 6.02 15.41 -22.78
N GLY A 108 5.00 15.91 -22.05
CA GLY A 108 3.82 15.15 -21.65
C GLY A 108 3.99 14.36 -20.34
N GLU A 109 5.09 14.56 -19.61
CA GLU A 109 5.35 13.84 -18.36
C GLU A 109 4.54 14.44 -17.20
N CYS A 110 3.79 13.59 -16.49
CA CYS A 110 3.10 13.97 -15.27
C CYS A 110 4.12 14.18 -14.13
N LYS A 111 4.15 15.38 -13.54
CA LYS A 111 4.76 15.59 -12.22
C LYS A 111 3.66 15.45 -11.19
N LEU A 112 3.76 14.41 -10.37
CA LEU A 112 2.73 14.08 -9.39
C LEU A 112 2.59 15.18 -8.34
N THR A 113 1.35 15.41 -7.89
CA THR A 113 1.11 16.18 -6.67
C THR A 113 1.76 15.49 -5.46
N PRO A 114 2.14 16.23 -4.40
CA PRO A 114 2.68 15.64 -3.19
C PRO A 114 1.78 14.56 -2.57
N THR A 115 0.45 14.75 -2.57
CA THR A 115 -0.48 13.74 -2.05
C THR A 115 -0.51 12.49 -2.95
N ALA A 116 -0.47 12.66 -4.28
CA ALA A 116 -0.36 11.53 -5.21
C ALA A 116 0.95 10.75 -5.03
N LYS A 117 2.08 11.44 -4.80
CA LYS A 117 3.38 10.80 -4.47
C LYS A 117 3.27 9.95 -3.20
N LYS A 118 2.63 10.47 -2.13
CA LYS A 118 2.44 9.74 -0.85
C LYS A 118 1.52 8.53 -1.00
N TRP A 119 0.43 8.64 -1.77
CA TRP A 119 -0.43 7.49 -2.06
C TRP A 119 0.29 6.43 -2.90
N MET A 120 0.97 6.86 -3.98
CA MET A 120 1.76 5.96 -4.83
C MET A 120 2.81 5.20 -4.02
N LYS A 121 3.55 5.88 -3.13
CA LYS A 121 4.51 5.25 -2.23
C LYS A 121 3.84 4.20 -1.34
N SER A 122 2.72 4.53 -0.71
CA SER A 122 2.00 3.59 0.18
C SER A 122 1.53 2.34 -0.56
N MET A 123 1.10 2.50 -1.82
CA MET A 123 0.68 1.36 -2.64
C MET A 123 1.85 0.52 -3.14
N ASN A 124 2.93 1.16 -3.60
CA ASN A 124 4.17 0.46 -3.95
C ASN A 124 4.77 -0.27 -2.76
N ASP A 125 4.73 0.32 -1.56
CA ASP A 125 5.19 -0.33 -0.34
C ASP A 125 4.35 -1.59 -0.06
N SER A 126 3.03 -1.54 -0.25
CA SER A 126 2.14 -2.71 -0.03
C SER A 126 2.32 -3.86 -1.02
N MET A 127 2.92 -3.60 -2.18
CA MET A 127 3.27 -4.62 -3.18
C MET A 127 4.46 -5.48 -2.74
N GLY A 128 5.13 -5.13 -1.63
CA GLY A 128 6.17 -5.98 -1.06
C GLY A 128 5.67 -7.36 -0.66
N GLY A 129 4.36 -7.54 -0.47
CA GLY A 129 3.73 -8.86 -0.24
C GLY A 129 3.47 -9.66 -1.51
N GLY A 130 3.60 -9.06 -2.70
CA GLY A 130 3.34 -9.72 -3.98
C GLY A 130 2.45 -8.93 -4.92
N HIS A 131 2.55 -9.25 -6.20
CA HIS A 131 1.80 -8.68 -7.31
C HIS A 131 0.69 -9.60 -7.86
N CYS A 132 0.31 -10.64 -7.11
CA CYS A 132 -0.61 -11.70 -7.53
C CYS A 132 -1.90 -11.20 -8.19
N PHE A 133 -2.50 -10.13 -7.67
CA PHE A 133 -3.72 -9.54 -8.23
C PHE A 133 -3.51 -8.98 -9.64
N GLY A 134 -2.40 -8.27 -9.85
CA GLY A 134 -1.99 -7.75 -11.15
C GLY A 134 -1.77 -8.88 -12.17
N LEU A 135 -1.06 -9.93 -11.76
CA LEU A 135 -0.77 -11.10 -12.60
C LEU A 135 -2.04 -11.88 -12.95
N ALA A 136 -2.94 -12.06 -11.99
CA ALA A 136 -4.21 -12.75 -12.22
C ALA A 136 -5.10 -11.98 -13.22
N GLY A 137 -5.25 -10.66 -13.03
CA GLY A 137 -6.03 -9.81 -13.92
C GLY A 137 -5.47 -9.73 -15.34
N LEU A 138 -4.17 -9.43 -15.47
CA LEU A 138 -3.54 -9.24 -16.78
C LEU A 138 -3.43 -10.52 -17.60
N SER A 139 -3.14 -11.66 -16.98
CA SER A 139 -3.10 -12.95 -17.70
C SER A 139 -4.44 -13.26 -18.36
N TRP A 140 -5.55 -13.02 -17.65
CA TRP A 140 -6.90 -13.14 -18.24
C TRP A 140 -7.14 -12.12 -19.35
N ALA A 141 -6.77 -10.86 -19.12
CA ALA A 141 -6.96 -9.79 -20.09
C ALA A 141 -6.23 -10.08 -21.42
N MET A 142 -4.98 -10.58 -21.35
CA MET A 142 -4.20 -11.00 -22.51
C MET A 142 -4.84 -12.21 -23.21
N PHE A 143 -5.29 -13.22 -22.46
CA PHE A 143 -6.00 -14.37 -23.02
C PHE A 143 -7.26 -13.96 -23.82
N LYS A 144 -7.97 -12.94 -23.33
CA LYS A 144 -9.17 -12.41 -24.01
C LYS A 144 -8.86 -11.40 -25.10
N GLY A 145 -7.59 -11.05 -25.33
CA GLY A 145 -7.18 -10.01 -26.27
C GLY A 145 -7.67 -8.61 -25.88
N GLN A 146 -7.94 -8.40 -24.59
CA GLN A 146 -8.30 -7.09 -24.04
C GLN A 146 -7.05 -6.22 -23.84
N ILE A 147 -5.91 -6.87 -23.59
CA ILE A 147 -4.58 -6.30 -23.59
C ILE A 147 -3.75 -7.08 -24.62
N ASP A 148 -2.99 -6.37 -25.44
CA ASP A 148 -2.15 -6.96 -26.47
C ASP A 148 -0.79 -7.33 -25.87
N ALA A 149 -0.47 -8.63 -25.81
CA ALA A 149 0.82 -9.09 -25.30
C ALA A 149 1.99 -8.59 -26.17
N ASP A 150 1.77 -8.34 -27.47
CA ASP A 150 2.82 -7.88 -28.39
C ASP A 150 3.39 -6.52 -27.96
N ALA A 151 2.60 -5.71 -27.23
CA ALA A 151 3.05 -4.44 -26.64
C ALA A 151 4.21 -4.63 -25.65
N TYR A 152 4.32 -5.82 -25.05
CA TYR A 152 5.37 -6.19 -24.10
C TYR A 152 6.41 -7.14 -24.69
N GLY A 153 6.35 -7.39 -26.01
CA GLY A 153 7.41 -8.09 -26.76
C GLY A 153 7.17 -9.57 -27.07
N ALA A 154 5.98 -10.14 -26.80
CA ALA A 154 5.65 -11.52 -27.18
C ALA A 154 4.16 -11.72 -27.48
N SER A 155 3.79 -12.84 -28.09
CA SER A 155 2.42 -13.05 -28.58
C SER A 155 1.41 -13.53 -27.53
N GLN A 156 1.91 -13.95 -26.36
CA GLN A 156 1.12 -14.48 -25.25
C GLN A 156 1.89 -14.35 -23.93
N ALA A 157 1.16 -14.37 -22.81
CA ALA A 157 1.74 -14.14 -21.47
C ALA A 157 2.87 -15.09 -21.10
N SER A 158 2.82 -16.37 -21.51
CA SER A 158 3.84 -17.36 -21.17
C SER A 158 5.18 -17.14 -21.89
N GLU A 159 5.22 -16.26 -22.89
CA GLU A 159 6.41 -15.93 -23.67
C GLU A 159 7.02 -14.59 -23.27
N LEU A 160 6.38 -13.86 -22.35
CA LEU A 160 6.87 -12.58 -21.88
C LEU A 160 8.03 -12.77 -20.91
N GLU A 161 9.06 -11.95 -21.10
CA GLU A 161 10.17 -11.84 -20.15
C GLU A 161 9.83 -10.79 -19.09
N PHE A 162 10.08 -11.12 -17.83
CA PHE A 162 9.91 -10.17 -16.72
C PHE A 162 11.06 -9.16 -16.66
N ASP A 163 12.29 -9.66 -16.75
CA ASP A 163 13.50 -8.86 -16.63
C ASP A 163 13.64 -7.90 -17.81
N GLY A 164 13.75 -6.60 -17.52
CA GLY A 164 13.89 -5.55 -18.52
C GLY A 164 12.58 -5.11 -19.17
N ASN A 165 11.43 -5.63 -18.74
CA ASN A 165 10.11 -5.27 -19.27
C ASN A 165 9.38 -4.27 -18.36
N GLN A 166 9.87 -3.04 -18.32
CA GLN A 166 9.38 -2.01 -17.39
C GLN A 166 7.90 -1.68 -17.61
N ASP A 167 7.44 -1.63 -18.86
CA ASP A 167 6.02 -1.37 -19.17
C ASP A 167 5.12 -2.48 -18.60
N LEU A 168 5.54 -3.75 -18.71
CA LEU A 168 4.81 -4.87 -18.12
C LEU A 168 4.77 -4.77 -16.58
N GLN A 169 5.91 -4.45 -15.95
CA GLN A 169 6.01 -4.31 -14.50
C GLN A 169 5.08 -3.19 -13.97
N ALA A 170 5.11 -2.03 -14.63
CA ALA A 170 4.25 -0.89 -14.28
C ALA A 170 2.76 -1.22 -14.44
N ASP A 171 2.38 -1.94 -15.49
CA ASP A 171 0.98 -2.33 -15.72
C ASP A 171 0.49 -3.40 -14.75
N ILE A 172 1.36 -4.35 -14.36
CA ILE A 172 1.07 -5.31 -13.29
C ILE A 172 0.81 -4.55 -11.97
N ALA A 173 1.65 -3.56 -11.65
CA ALA A 173 1.47 -2.71 -10.48
C ALA A 173 0.21 -1.84 -10.57
N ALA A 174 -0.11 -1.30 -11.74
CA ALA A 174 -1.33 -0.53 -11.98
C ALA A 174 -2.59 -1.37 -11.70
N VAL A 175 -2.65 -2.59 -12.24
CA VAL A 175 -3.76 -3.52 -11.99
C VAL A 175 -3.83 -3.92 -10.52
N PHE A 176 -2.70 -4.19 -9.86
CA PHE A 176 -2.68 -4.44 -8.42
C PHE A 176 -3.29 -3.28 -7.62
N ALA A 177 -2.98 -2.03 -7.96
CA ALA A 177 -3.45 -0.87 -7.22
C ALA A 177 -4.98 -0.67 -7.31
N THR A 178 -5.62 -1.21 -8.35
CA THR A 178 -7.08 -1.11 -8.52
C THR A 178 -7.89 -1.81 -7.43
N GLN A 179 -7.28 -2.73 -6.67
CA GLN A 179 -7.90 -3.33 -5.48
C GLN A 179 -8.37 -2.30 -4.45
N ALA A 180 -7.70 -1.14 -4.40
CA ALA A 180 -7.98 -0.08 -3.44
C ALA A 180 -8.93 1.00 -3.99
N THR A 181 -9.34 0.92 -5.26
CA THR A 181 -10.05 2.02 -5.94
C THR A 181 -11.26 1.54 -6.73
N ALA A 182 -12.22 2.42 -6.97
CA ALA A 182 -13.40 2.13 -7.77
C ALA A 182 -13.11 2.41 -9.25
N PRO A 183 -13.72 1.70 -10.22
CA PRO A 183 -14.81 0.73 -10.03
C PRO A 183 -14.38 -0.65 -9.54
N THR A 184 -13.10 -1.02 -9.61
CA THR A 184 -12.67 -2.41 -9.34
C THR A 184 -13.08 -2.91 -7.96
N SER A 185 -12.76 -2.17 -6.90
CA SER A 185 -13.17 -2.51 -5.53
C SER A 185 -14.68 -2.45 -5.31
N ALA A 186 -15.41 -1.60 -6.03
CA ALA A 186 -16.86 -1.46 -5.90
C ALA A 186 -17.62 -2.59 -6.59
N ASP A 187 -17.03 -3.18 -7.64
CA ASP A 187 -17.62 -4.25 -8.42
C ASP A 187 -17.30 -5.66 -7.90
N MET A 188 -16.31 -5.79 -7.00
CA MET A 188 -16.00 -7.02 -6.29
C MET A 188 -17.24 -7.60 -5.60
N ARG A 189 -17.38 -8.93 -5.68
CA ARG A 189 -18.44 -9.67 -5.00
C ARG A 189 -17.88 -10.87 -4.25
N THR A 190 -18.35 -11.07 -3.03
CA THR A 190 -18.12 -12.29 -2.26
C THR A 190 -19.14 -13.35 -2.62
N TYR A 191 -18.70 -14.61 -2.67
CA TYR A 191 -19.53 -15.78 -2.95
C TYR A 191 -19.28 -16.85 -1.91
N ALA A 192 -20.37 -17.41 -1.38
CA ALA A 192 -20.27 -18.63 -0.60
C ALA A 192 -19.71 -19.77 -1.47
N PRO A 193 -19.05 -20.78 -0.89
CA PRO A 193 -18.27 -21.74 -1.67
C PRO A 193 -19.09 -22.55 -2.68
N ARG A 194 -20.33 -22.90 -2.35
CA ARG A 194 -21.22 -23.57 -3.33
C ARG A 194 -21.63 -22.67 -4.50
N ASP A 195 -21.79 -21.38 -4.25
CA ASP A 195 -22.39 -20.44 -5.21
C ASP A 195 -21.35 -19.95 -6.23
N VAL A 196 -20.08 -19.87 -5.82
CA VAL A 196 -18.97 -19.46 -6.69
C VAL A 196 -18.86 -20.35 -7.95
N LEU A 197 -19.17 -21.64 -7.83
CA LEU A 197 -19.12 -22.59 -8.95
C LEU A 197 -20.09 -22.19 -10.07
N SER A 198 -21.30 -21.79 -9.69
CA SER A 198 -22.31 -21.36 -10.66
C SER A 198 -21.99 -19.99 -11.26
N ALA A 199 -21.43 -19.08 -10.46
CA ALA A 199 -21.00 -17.76 -10.92
C ALA A 199 -19.88 -17.85 -11.96
N LEU A 200 -18.84 -18.66 -11.70
CA LEU A 200 -17.75 -18.91 -12.65
C LEU A 200 -18.25 -19.52 -13.95
N ALA A 201 -19.07 -20.59 -13.88
CA ALA A 201 -19.61 -21.23 -15.06
C ALA A 201 -20.46 -20.29 -15.92
N ALA A 202 -21.26 -19.41 -15.29
CA ALA A 202 -22.07 -18.43 -16.01
C ALA A 202 -21.23 -17.33 -16.65
N ALA A 203 -20.22 -16.81 -15.95
CA ALA A 203 -19.33 -15.78 -16.48
C ALA A 203 -18.56 -16.26 -17.71
N TRP A 204 -18.01 -17.48 -17.67
CA TRP A 204 -17.27 -18.03 -18.82
C TRP A 204 -18.14 -18.23 -20.06
N GLN A 205 -19.44 -18.50 -19.91
CA GLN A 205 -20.37 -18.56 -21.04
C GLN A 205 -20.54 -17.20 -21.73
N ASN A 206 -20.39 -16.10 -20.99
CA ASN A 206 -20.43 -14.74 -21.52
C ASN A 206 -19.05 -14.25 -22.00
N GLY A 207 -17.99 -15.03 -21.77
CA GLY A 207 -16.61 -14.65 -22.07
C GLY A 207 -15.96 -13.74 -21.01
N ASP A 208 -16.61 -13.57 -19.86
CA ASP A 208 -16.12 -12.80 -18.73
C ASP A 208 -15.19 -13.64 -17.86
N GLY A 209 -14.32 -12.99 -17.10
CA GLY A 209 -13.48 -13.66 -16.11
C GLY A 209 -13.09 -12.76 -14.95
N PHE A 210 -12.36 -13.38 -14.02
CA PHE A 210 -12.12 -12.83 -12.71
C PHE A 210 -10.67 -13.05 -12.28
N ALA A 211 -10.16 -12.16 -11.43
CA ALA A 211 -9.23 -12.59 -10.39
C ALA A 211 -10.05 -13.19 -9.24
N LEU A 212 -9.75 -14.42 -8.85
CA LEU A 212 -10.32 -15.10 -7.69
C LEU A 212 -9.45 -14.77 -6.48
N GLY A 213 -9.98 -13.98 -5.56
CA GLY A 213 -9.35 -13.65 -4.29
C GLY A 213 -9.77 -14.61 -3.18
N PHE A 214 -8.82 -14.92 -2.29
CA PHE A 214 -9.08 -15.67 -1.07
C PHE A 214 -8.08 -15.31 0.02
N ALA A 215 -8.49 -15.47 1.27
CA ALA A 215 -7.72 -15.03 2.42
C ALA A 215 -7.85 -15.99 3.61
N ASN A 216 -6.85 -15.94 4.50
CA ASN A 216 -6.98 -16.48 5.84
C ASN A 216 -7.46 -15.37 6.79
N LEU A 217 -8.42 -15.72 7.64
CA LEU A 217 -8.98 -14.81 8.63
C LEU A 217 -8.48 -15.16 10.04
N ARG A 218 -8.06 -14.15 10.81
CA ARG A 218 -7.79 -14.23 12.25
C ARG A 218 -8.70 -13.25 12.95
N ASP A 219 -9.51 -13.74 13.89
CA ASP A 219 -10.49 -12.92 14.62
C ASP A 219 -11.46 -12.12 13.71
N GLY A 220 -11.74 -12.66 12.52
CA GLY A 220 -12.62 -12.04 11.52
C GLY A 220 -11.92 -11.03 10.59
N GLU A 221 -10.61 -10.81 10.75
CA GLU A 221 -9.82 -9.91 9.90
C GLU A 221 -8.87 -10.70 9.00
N GLN A 222 -8.68 -10.21 7.78
CA GLN A 222 -7.69 -10.77 6.85
C GLN A 222 -6.29 -10.58 7.42
N VAL A 223 -5.54 -11.67 7.49
CA VAL A 223 -4.12 -11.66 7.87
C VAL A 223 -3.21 -12.07 6.73
N ASP A 224 -3.75 -12.65 5.67
CA ASP A 224 -3.00 -13.09 4.49
C ASP A 224 -3.98 -13.27 3.33
N GLY A 225 -3.54 -13.04 2.10
CA GLY A 225 -4.41 -13.09 0.93
C GLY A 225 -3.68 -13.44 -0.35
N HIS A 226 -4.40 -14.04 -1.29
CA HIS A 226 -3.87 -14.38 -2.60
C HIS A 226 -4.93 -14.19 -3.69
N ALA A 227 -4.47 -13.90 -4.89
CA ALA A 227 -5.30 -13.74 -6.07
C ALA A 227 -4.76 -14.60 -7.23
N VAL A 228 -5.67 -15.36 -7.84
CA VAL A 228 -5.37 -16.35 -8.90
C VAL A 228 -6.40 -16.25 -10.03
N THR A 229 -6.12 -16.85 -11.18
CA THR A 229 -7.08 -16.88 -12.30
C THR A 229 -7.79 -18.23 -12.37
N PRO A 230 -9.12 -18.32 -12.12
CA PRO A 230 -9.87 -19.56 -12.26
C PRO A 230 -10.16 -19.87 -13.74
N VAL A 231 -9.92 -21.11 -14.17
CA VAL A 231 -9.92 -21.48 -15.60
C VAL A 231 -10.84 -22.65 -15.97
N ALA A 232 -11.14 -23.53 -15.01
CA ALA A 232 -12.06 -24.64 -15.22
C ALA A 232 -12.70 -25.13 -13.92
N LEU A 233 -13.80 -25.88 -14.06
CA LEU A 233 -14.41 -26.65 -12.99
C LEU A 233 -14.33 -28.13 -13.34
N GLU A 234 -13.83 -28.96 -12.43
CA GLU A 234 -13.71 -30.41 -12.59
C GLU A 234 -14.51 -31.14 -11.51
N SER A 235 -15.33 -32.12 -11.90
CA SER A 235 -15.97 -33.03 -10.95
C SER A 235 -14.92 -33.97 -10.36
N MET A 236 -14.81 -34.00 -9.04
CA MET A 236 -13.88 -34.88 -8.31
C MET A 236 -14.52 -36.22 -7.88
N GLY A 237 -15.80 -36.42 -8.18
CA GLY A 237 -16.60 -37.48 -7.54
C GLY A 237 -17.12 -37.06 -6.16
N ASP A 238 -17.99 -37.89 -5.57
CA ASP A 238 -18.58 -37.68 -4.23
C ASP A 238 -19.26 -36.32 -3.99
N GLY A 239 -19.65 -35.63 -5.07
CA GLY A 239 -20.27 -34.31 -5.02
C GLY A 239 -19.31 -33.13 -4.85
N LYS A 240 -18.00 -33.37 -4.81
CA LYS A 240 -16.96 -32.32 -4.73
C LYS A 240 -16.55 -31.83 -6.11
N VAL A 241 -16.14 -30.57 -6.17
CA VAL A 241 -15.73 -29.88 -7.40
C VAL A 241 -14.38 -29.22 -7.17
N ALA A 242 -13.44 -29.40 -8.10
CA ALA A 242 -12.22 -28.63 -8.13
C ALA A 242 -12.41 -27.38 -9.01
N ILE A 243 -12.00 -26.22 -8.51
CA ILE A 243 -11.72 -25.05 -9.33
C ILE A 243 -10.26 -25.16 -9.77
N VAL A 244 -10.04 -25.28 -11.08
CA VAL A 244 -8.70 -25.29 -11.67
C VAL A 244 -8.22 -23.85 -11.80
N LEU A 245 -6.97 -23.60 -11.43
CA LEU A 245 -6.39 -22.27 -11.29
C LEU A 245 -5.10 -22.16 -12.13
N TYR A 246 -4.91 -21.01 -12.77
CA TYR A 246 -3.57 -20.46 -12.94
C TYR A 246 -3.22 -19.74 -11.63
N ASP A 247 -2.33 -20.34 -10.85
CA ASP A 247 -1.74 -19.72 -9.68
C ASP A 247 -0.39 -19.11 -10.10
N ASN A 248 -0.26 -17.80 -9.97
CA ASN A 248 0.96 -17.08 -10.35
C ASN A 248 2.16 -17.38 -9.43
N ASN A 249 1.97 -18.09 -8.31
CA ASN A 249 3.09 -18.66 -7.56
C ASN A 249 3.61 -19.97 -8.21
N TYR A 250 2.80 -20.65 -9.04
CA TYR A 250 3.19 -21.90 -9.73
C TYR A 250 3.00 -21.78 -11.26
N PRO A 251 3.84 -20.99 -11.96
CA PRO A 251 3.79 -20.83 -13.41
C PRO A 251 3.74 -22.17 -14.16
N GLU A 252 3.04 -22.17 -15.29
CA GLU A 252 2.87 -23.32 -16.20
C GLU A 252 2.15 -24.55 -15.60
N GLN A 253 1.84 -24.55 -14.30
CA GLN A 253 1.32 -25.71 -13.57
C GLN A 253 -0.11 -25.45 -13.06
N PRO A 254 -1.13 -26.12 -13.63
CA PRO A 254 -2.51 -25.93 -13.19
C PRO A 254 -2.71 -26.43 -11.75
N GLN A 255 -3.17 -25.55 -10.88
CA GLN A 255 -3.48 -25.86 -9.49
C GLN A 255 -4.97 -26.15 -9.30
N ARG A 256 -5.35 -26.76 -8.16
CA ARG A 256 -6.73 -27.18 -7.87
C ARG A 256 -7.15 -26.78 -6.46
N MET A 257 -8.08 -25.84 -6.37
CA MET A 257 -8.83 -25.55 -5.14
C MET A 257 -10.02 -26.49 -5.04
N VAL A 258 -10.20 -27.15 -3.90
CA VAL A 258 -11.30 -28.10 -3.69
C VAL A 258 -12.47 -27.39 -3.02
N VAL A 259 -13.65 -27.52 -3.61
CA VAL A 259 -14.92 -27.05 -3.07
C VAL A 259 -15.80 -28.25 -2.73
N ASP A 260 -16.36 -28.25 -1.52
CA ASP A 260 -17.42 -29.15 -1.09
C ASP A 260 -18.74 -28.36 -1.03
N PRO A 261 -19.61 -28.47 -2.04
CA PRO A 261 -20.87 -27.74 -2.07
C PRO A 261 -21.85 -28.18 -0.97
N GLN A 262 -21.77 -29.43 -0.53
CA GLN A 262 -22.67 -29.95 0.52
C GLN A 262 -22.29 -29.35 1.88
N ALA A 263 -21.01 -29.39 2.22
CA ALA A 263 -20.47 -28.77 3.43
C ALA A 263 -20.42 -27.24 3.34
N ASN A 264 -20.49 -26.68 2.12
CA ASN A 264 -20.28 -25.27 1.83
C ASN A 264 -18.90 -24.76 2.24
N THR A 265 -17.87 -25.54 1.96
CA THR A 265 -16.47 -25.25 2.33
C THR A 265 -15.56 -25.28 1.11
N TRP A 266 -14.42 -24.60 1.21
CA TRP A 266 -13.33 -24.71 0.25
C TRP A 266 -11.99 -24.88 0.98
N THR A 267 -11.05 -25.51 0.29
CA THR A 267 -9.67 -25.66 0.77
C THR A 267 -8.70 -25.52 -0.39
N TYR A 268 -7.59 -24.84 -0.15
CA TYR A 268 -6.49 -24.73 -1.08
C TYR A 268 -5.17 -24.69 -0.32
N SER A 269 -4.06 -25.07 -0.96
CA SER A 269 -2.74 -24.96 -0.35
C SER A 269 -1.77 -24.40 -1.37
N THR A 270 -1.08 -23.34 -0.99
CA THR A 270 -0.13 -22.61 -1.85
C THR A 270 0.99 -22.05 -0.98
N SER A 271 2.09 -21.66 -1.60
CA SER A 271 3.18 -20.94 -0.97
C SER A 271 3.55 -19.76 -1.85
N SER A 272 3.89 -18.62 -1.26
CA SER A 272 4.46 -17.47 -1.99
C SER A 272 5.76 -17.84 -2.70
N ASN A 273 6.52 -18.79 -2.13
CA ASN A 273 7.69 -19.39 -2.73
C ASN A 273 7.46 -20.91 -2.87
N PRO A 274 7.39 -21.45 -4.10
CA PRO A 274 7.16 -22.87 -4.35
C PRO A 274 8.13 -23.84 -3.68
N ALA A 275 9.31 -23.37 -3.26
CA ALA A 275 10.30 -24.17 -2.54
C ALA A 275 9.97 -24.35 -1.04
N ASP A 276 9.07 -23.53 -0.49
CA ASP A 276 8.67 -23.57 0.91
C ASP A 276 7.45 -24.47 1.14
N ASP A 277 7.21 -24.85 2.40
CA ASP A 277 6.04 -25.66 2.77
C ASP A 277 4.74 -24.87 2.50
N PRO A 278 3.78 -25.43 1.72
CA PRO A 278 2.57 -24.71 1.37
C PRO A 278 1.69 -24.49 2.60
N GLN A 279 1.15 -23.28 2.70
CA GLN A 279 0.17 -22.89 3.71
C GLN A 279 -1.22 -23.31 3.28
N ALA A 280 -2.01 -23.80 4.24
CA ALA A 280 -3.40 -24.14 4.00
C ALA A 280 -4.29 -22.89 4.12
N TYR A 281 -5.08 -22.65 3.07
CA TYR A 281 -6.21 -21.74 3.10
C TYR A 281 -7.49 -22.55 3.16
N THR A 282 -8.37 -22.14 4.05
CA THR A 282 -9.67 -22.79 4.24
C THR A 282 -10.74 -21.75 4.43
N GLY A 283 -11.92 -22.01 3.88
CA GLY A 283 -13.05 -21.16 4.18
C GLY A 283 -14.40 -21.84 3.96
N ASP A 284 -15.43 -21.08 4.24
CA ASP A 284 -16.81 -21.53 4.33
C ASP A 284 -17.77 -20.35 3.98
N ALA A 285 -18.98 -20.34 4.53
CA ALA A 285 -19.91 -19.23 4.33
C ALA A 285 -19.45 -17.91 4.99
N ASP A 286 -18.71 -18.01 6.09
CA ASP A 286 -18.22 -16.88 6.89
C ASP A 286 -16.80 -16.46 6.44
N ASN A 287 -16.06 -17.33 5.74
CA ASN A 287 -14.86 -16.99 4.96
C ASN A 287 -15.08 -17.28 3.45
N PRO A 288 -15.84 -16.44 2.74
CA PRO A 288 -16.21 -16.65 1.34
C PRO A 288 -15.04 -16.42 0.37
N LEU A 289 -15.25 -16.76 -0.89
CA LEU A 289 -14.34 -16.43 -1.99
C LEU A 289 -14.73 -15.11 -2.63
N GLU A 290 -13.75 -14.35 -3.12
CA GLU A 290 -13.96 -13.07 -3.79
C GLU A 290 -13.80 -13.23 -5.30
N LEU A 291 -14.79 -12.77 -6.08
CA LEU A 291 -14.65 -12.64 -7.52
C LEU A 291 -14.53 -11.17 -7.89
N TRP A 292 -13.38 -10.83 -8.46
CA TRP A 292 -13.03 -9.51 -8.93
C TRP A 292 -13.11 -9.48 -10.46
N PRO A 293 -14.11 -8.82 -11.07
CA PRO A 293 -14.23 -8.82 -12.53
C PRO A 293 -13.00 -8.16 -13.17
N VAL A 294 -12.45 -8.75 -14.23
CA VAL A 294 -11.21 -8.24 -14.86
C VAL A 294 -11.44 -6.92 -15.60
N VAL A 295 -12.59 -6.74 -16.24
CA VAL A 295 -12.86 -5.56 -17.09
C VAL A 295 -12.69 -4.22 -16.33
N PRO A 296 -13.28 -4.03 -15.13
CA PRO A 296 -13.04 -2.84 -14.31
C PRO A 296 -11.56 -2.56 -14.00
N MET A 297 -10.72 -3.59 -13.89
CA MET A 297 -9.30 -3.44 -13.54
C MET A 297 -8.48 -2.77 -14.65
N LEU A 298 -8.92 -2.88 -15.91
CA LEU A 298 -8.20 -2.37 -17.08
C LEU A 298 -8.53 -0.92 -17.39
N GLY A 299 -9.60 -0.38 -16.81
CA GLY A 299 -10.07 0.97 -17.05
C GLY A 299 -9.49 1.98 -16.05
N PRO A 300 -9.73 3.28 -16.27
CA PRO A 300 -9.50 4.31 -15.27
C PRO A 300 -10.25 4.05 -13.96
N GLN A 301 -9.70 4.56 -12.86
CA GLN A 301 -10.24 4.45 -11.52
C GLN A 301 -10.54 5.85 -10.94
N ASP A 302 -11.54 5.94 -10.07
CA ASP A 302 -11.78 7.12 -9.23
C ASP A 302 -10.58 7.32 -8.28
N CYS A 303 -10.23 8.58 -8.03
CA CYS A 303 -9.05 8.97 -7.27
C CYS A 303 -9.41 9.31 -5.80
N PRO A 304 -9.25 8.36 -4.85
CA PRO A 304 -9.74 8.56 -3.47
C PRO A 304 -8.92 9.58 -2.67
N PHE A 305 -7.72 9.92 -3.14
CA PHE A 305 -6.79 10.87 -2.51
C PHE A 305 -6.74 12.21 -3.25
N CYS A 306 -7.39 12.35 -4.41
CA CYS A 306 -7.54 13.64 -5.07
C CYS A 306 -8.58 14.49 -4.32
N SER A 307 -8.51 15.81 -4.49
CA SER A 307 -9.39 16.77 -3.81
C SER A 307 -10.88 16.49 -4.08
N ASP A 308 -11.72 16.71 -3.07
CA ASP A 308 -13.16 16.45 -3.19
C ASP A 308 -13.79 17.24 -4.34
N GLY A 309 -14.52 16.54 -5.21
CA GLY A 309 -15.23 17.17 -6.32
C GLY A 309 -14.35 17.50 -7.53
N SER A 310 -13.06 17.13 -7.51
CA SER A 310 -12.24 17.14 -8.72
C SER A 310 -12.74 16.07 -9.71
N SER A 311 -12.41 16.27 -10.98
CA SER A 311 -12.70 15.30 -12.03
C SER A 311 -11.70 15.45 -13.16
N ALA A 312 -11.32 14.34 -13.77
CA ALA A 312 -10.41 14.31 -14.90
C ALA A 312 -10.91 13.38 -16.01
N GLN A 313 -10.29 13.46 -17.19
CA GLN A 313 -10.35 12.38 -18.17
C GLN A 313 -9.11 11.51 -17.99
N ALA A 314 -9.31 10.20 -17.96
CA ALA A 314 -8.24 9.22 -17.81
C ALA A 314 -8.39 8.14 -18.88
N SER A 315 -7.29 7.49 -19.25
CA SER A 315 -7.28 6.34 -20.16
C SER A 315 -6.47 5.25 -19.50
N GLY A 316 -7.14 4.18 -19.07
CA GLY A 316 -6.48 3.03 -18.46
C GLY A 316 -5.80 2.16 -19.52
N LEU A 317 -5.45 0.94 -19.12
CA LEU A 317 -4.79 -0.04 -19.98
C LEU A 317 -5.64 -0.46 -21.18
N ASP A 318 -6.97 -0.42 -21.06
CA ASP A 318 -7.89 -0.68 -22.18
C ASP A 318 -7.93 0.45 -23.23
N GLY A 319 -7.19 1.55 -23.00
CA GLY A 319 -7.07 2.70 -23.90
C GLY A 319 -8.33 3.57 -24.04
N ALA A 320 -9.43 3.21 -23.37
CA ALA A 320 -10.69 3.94 -23.49
C ALA A 320 -10.75 5.10 -22.48
N LYS A 321 -10.97 6.31 -23.04
CA LYS A 321 -11.13 7.53 -22.24
C LYS A 321 -12.42 7.52 -21.44
N ARG A 322 -12.31 7.70 -20.13
CA ARG A 322 -13.45 7.82 -19.21
C ARG A 322 -13.26 8.99 -18.26
N SER A 323 -14.39 9.50 -17.77
CA SER A 323 -14.39 10.48 -16.68
C SER A 323 -14.13 9.76 -15.37
N VAL A 324 -13.25 10.29 -14.56
CA VAL A 324 -12.95 9.82 -13.21
C VAL A 324 -13.16 10.95 -12.23
N SER A 325 -13.63 10.63 -11.04
CA SER A 325 -13.89 11.58 -9.96
C SER A 325 -12.79 11.52 -8.90
N GLY A 326 -12.52 12.65 -8.26
CA GLY A 326 -11.68 12.72 -7.08
C GLY A 326 -12.50 12.90 -5.81
N GLY A 327 -11.91 12.43 -4.72
CA GLY A 327 -12.47 12.51 -3.38
C GLY A 327 -12.83 11.15 -2.80
N SER A 328 -13.10 11.16 -1.50
CA SER A 328 -13.41 9.95 -0.73
C SER A 328 -14.27 10.31 0.48
N ALA A 329 -15.04 9.34 0.98
CA ALA A 329 -15.72 9.46 2.27
C ALA A 329 -14.80 9.08 3.44
N PHE A 330 -13.57 8.65 3.17
CA PHE A 330 -12.64 8.10 4.14
C PHE A 330 -11.23 8.66 3.98
N ASN A 331 -10.52 8.78 5.10
CA ASN A 331 -9.06 8.82 5.16
C ASN A 331 -8.51 7.40 5.16
N LEU A 332 -7.38 7.18 4.51
CA LEU A 332 -6.59 5.96 4.59
C LEU A 332 -5.48 6.15 5.61
N VAL A 333 -5.51 5.41 6.72
CA VAL A 333 -4.38 5.27 7.64
C VAL A 333 -3.55 4.09 7.13
N TYR A 334 -2.24 4.27 6.94
CA TYR A 334 -1.32 3.26 6.42
C TYR A 334 -0.05 3.17 7.27
N LEU A 335 0.32 1.95 7.67
CA LEU A 335 1.58 1.57 8.30
C LEU A 335 2.49 0.94 7.25
N ASN A 336 3.75 1.35 7.18
CA ASN A 336 4.69 0.78 6.23
C ASN A 336 4.90 -0.74 6.43
N GLN A 337 4.96 -1.49 5.32
CA GLN A 337 5.06 -2.95 5.37
C GLN A 337 6.30 -3.47 6.12
N GLU A 338 7.43 -2.76 6.07
CA GLU A 338 8.66 -3.18 6.76
C GLU A 338 8.47 -3.29 8.28
N SER A 339 7.71 -2.37 8.89
CA SER A 339 7.45 -2.39 10.32
C SER A 339 6.36 -3.40 10.70
N ASP A 340 5.32 -3.55 9.87
CA ASP A 340 4.31 -4.61 10.01
C ASP A 340 4.99 -5.99 10.04
N ALA A 341 5.85 -6.29 9.06
CA ALA A 341 6.54 -7.56 8.96
C ALA A 341 7.46 -7.87 10.17
N LYS A 342 7.86 -6.84 10.93
CA LYS A 342 8.64 -6.99 12.18
C LYS A 342 7.76 -7.18 13.41
N GLY A 343 6.44 -6.99 13.29
CA GLY A 343 5.45 -7.14 14.35
C GLY A 343 4.99 -5.82 14.97
N VAL A 344 5.19 -4.67 14.30
CA VAL A 344 4.53 -3.42 14.69
C VAL A 344 3.07 -3.51 14.26
N ALA A 345 2.15 -3.31 15.20
CA ALA A 345 0.72 -3.30 14.90
C ALA A 345 0.14 -1.88 15.08
N ILE A 346 -0.90 -1.56 14.33
CA ILE A 346 -1.70 -0.35 14.57
C ILE A 346 -3.10 -0.70 15.08
N SER A 347 -3.65 0.14 15.93
CA SER A 347 -5.07 0.14 16.25
C SER A 347 -5.65 1.53 16.12
N VAL A 348 -6.79 1.64 15.43
CA VAL A 348 -7.45 2.92 15.14
C VAL A 348 -8.77 2.99 15.91
N THR A 349 -8.90 4.01 16.75
CA THR A 349 -10.02 4.17 17.69
C THR A 349 -10.44 5.63 17.77
N ASP A 350 -11.63 5.88 18.33
CA ASP A 350 -11.96 7.23 18.79
C ASP A 350 -11.05 7.65 19.96
N LEU A 351 -11.17 8.90 20.41
CA LEU A 351 -10.35 9.41 21.51
C LEU A 351 -10.57 8.63 22.82
N ALA A 352 -11.76 8.04 23.03
CA ALA A 352 -12.11 7.21 24.18
C ALA A 352 -11.63 5.75 24.05
N GLY A 353 -10.97 5.38 22.95
CA GLY A 353 -10.48 4.02 22.70
C GLY A 353 -11.55 3.05 22.24
N GLN A 354 -12.69 3.52 21.72
CA GLN A 354 -13.76 2.69 21.17
C GLN A 354 -13.61 2.53 19.64
N PRO A 355 -14.15 1.43 19.05
CA PRO A 355 -14.22 1.28 17.61
C PRO A 355 -14.98 2.43 16.94
N ILE A 356 -14.47 2.91 15.81
CA ILE A 356 -15.09 3.99 15.05
C ILE A 356 -16.16 3.41 14.12
N PRO A 357 -17.42 3.87 14.20
CA PRO A 357 -18.46 3.47 13.24
C PRO A 357 -18.05 3.79 11.80
N GLY A 358 -18.05 2.77 10.94
CA GLY A 358 -17.68 2.90 9.52
C GLY A 358 -16.19 2.76 9.23
N ALA A 359 -15.33 2.68 10.24
CA ALA A 359 -13.93 2.31 10.01
C ALA A 359 -13.82 0.84 9.59
N GLN A 360 -12.91 0.55 8.67
CA GLN A 360 -12.72 -0.78 8.11
C GLN A 360 -11.23 -1.05 7.89
N ALA A 361 -10.76 -2.21 8.36
CA ALA A 361 -9.44 -2.72 7.98
C ALA A 361 -9.37 -2.90 6.46
N ARG A 362 -8.21 -2.59 5.89
CA ARG A 362 -7.91 -2.72 4.47
C ARG A 362 -6.62 -3.48 4.33
N SER A 363 -6.68 -4.59 3.60
CA SER A 363 -5.53 -5.38 3.23
C SER A 363 -5.66 -5.69 1.75
N PRO A 364 -4.72 -5.25 0.90
CA PRO A 364 -4.62 -5.78 -0.45
C PRO A 364 -4.49 -7.31 -0.41
N LEU A 365 -4.91 -8.01 -1.47
CA LEU A 365 -4.56 -9.41 -1.65
C LEU A 365 -3.07 -9.46 -2.02
N SER A 366 -2.25 -9.69 -1.00
CA SER A 366 -0.82 -9.95 -1.11
C SER A 366 -0.39 -10.86 0.04
N ALA A 367 0.69 -11.59 -0.16
CA ALA A 367 1.17 -12.58 0.78
C ALA A 367 2.04 -11.96 1.89
N GLY A 368 2.19 -12.67 3.00
CA GLY A 368 3.21 -12.37 4.01
C GLY A 368 2.92 -11.14 4.88
N GLN A 369 1.66 -10.70 4.95
CA GLN A 369 1.24 -9.69 5.91
C GLN A 369 1.03 -10.34 7.28
N THR A 370 1.29 -9.61 8.37
CA THR A 370 1.01 -10.10 9.74
C THR A 370 -0.18 -9.39 10.38
N ALA A 371 -0.50 -8.19 9.88
CA ALA A 371 -1.73 -7.44 10.14
C ALA A 371 -2.11 -6.60 8.90
N PRO A 372 -3.39 -6.19 8.76
CA PRO A 372 -3.78 -5.26 7.71
C PRO A 372 -3.02 -3.93 7.92
N PRO A 373 -2.16 -3.51 6.97
CA PRO A 373 -1.33 -2.34 7.13
C PRO A 373 -2.15 -1.05 7.04
N ALA A 374 -3.44 -1.15 6.71
CA ALA A 374 -4.27 0.00 6.49
C ALA A 374 -5.65 -0.08 7.13
N VAL A 375 -6.19 1.09 7.46
CA VAL A 375 -7.55 1.27 7.95
C VAL A 375 -8.17 2.46 7.22
N SER A 376 -9.34 2.26 6.58
CA SER A 376 -10.15 3.38 6.10
C SER A 376 -11.00 3.92 7.25
N VAL A 377 -10.92 5.22 7.53
CA VAL A 377 -11.63 5.91 8.62
C VAL A 377 -12.50 7.01 8.03
N PRO A 378 -13.78 7.19 8.42
CA PRO A 378 -14.60 8.27 7.89
C PRO A 378 -13.91 9.64 8.00
N LYS A 379 -13.89 10.40 6.91
CA LYS A 379 -12.95 11.53 6.77
C LYS A 379 -13.14 12.67 7.77
N ASP A 380 -14.37 12.84 8.27
CA ASP A 380 -14.75 13.92 9.19
C ASP A 380 -14.64 13.51 10.67
N VAL A 381 -14.09 12.33 10.97
CA VAL A 381 -13.97 11.81 12.34
C VAL A 381 -12.58 12.10 12.89
N VAL A 382 -12.53 12.65 14.11
CA VAL A 382 -11.30 12.71 14.91
C VAL A 382 -10.96 11.31 15.40
N PHE A 383 -9.73 10.86 15.18
CA PHE A 383 -9.31 9.52 15.58
C PHE A 383 -7.92 9.49 16.18
N LYS A 384 -7.63 8.36 16.83
CA LYS A 384 -6.37 8.03 17.46
C LYS A 384 -5.84 6.73 16.89
N VAL A 385 -4.61 6.76 16.39
CA VAL A 385 -3.84 5.59 15.99
C VAL A 385 -2.86 5.28 17.11
N ARG A 386 -2.90 4.07 17.64
CA ARG A 386 -1.85 3.54 18.52
C ARG A 386 -0.91 2.69 17.68
N ILE A 387 0.38 3.00 17.72
CA ILE A 387 1.46 2.22 17.11
C ILE A 387 2.05 1.34 18.22
N ASP A 388 1.91 0.02 18.12
CA ASP A 388 2.21 -0.92 19.19
C ASP A 388 3.41 -1.80 18.86
N GLY A 389 4.51 -1.61 19.60
CA GLY A 389 5.75 -2.40 19.50
C GLY A 389 5.85 -3.53 20.51
N SER A 390 4.76 -3.96 21.15
CA SER A 390 4.79 -4.99 22.21
C SER A 390 5.25 -6.37 21.71
N ALA A 391 5.03 -6.69 20.43
CA ALA A 391 5.49 -7.94 19.82
C ALA A 391 6.95 -7.88 19.32
N LEU A 392 7.58 -6.70 19.32
CA LEU A 392 8.94 -6.53 18.83
C LEU A 392 9.97 -7.19 19.76
N THR A 393 11.02 -7.73 19.15
CA THR A 393 12.22 -8.22 19.86
C THR A 393 13.45 -7.37 19.59
N GLN A 394 13.40 -6.52 18.58
CA GLN A 394 14.40 -5.52 18.20
C GLN A 394 13.68 -4.24 17.78
N PRO A 395 14.34 -3.07 17.84
CA PRO A 395 13.73 -1.83 17.37
C PRO A 395 13.36 -1.89 15.88
N ALA A 396 12.25 -1.28 15.50
CA ALA A 396 11.77 -1.20 14.13
C ALA A 396 11.66 0.27 13.68
N GLN A 397 12.10 0.58 12.46
CA GLN A 397 11.79 1.85 11.82
C GLN A 397 10.37 1.80 11.28
N THR A 398 9.59 2.82 11.58
CA THR A 398 8.15 2.88 11.38
C THR A 398 7.78 4.22 10.76
N ASP A 399 7.01 4.14 9.68
CA ASP A 399 6.38 5.28 9.05
C ASP A 399 4.86 5.07 9.09
N LEU A 400 4.13 6.09 9.52
CA LEU A 400 2.67 6.11 9.52
C LEU A 400 2.19 7.26 8.64
N SER A 401 1.30 6.97 7.69
CA SER A 401 0.66 7.95 6.82
C SER A 401 -0.85 7.98 7.03
N ILE A 402 -1.44 9.17 6.92
CA ILE A 402 -2.88 9.43 6.89
C ILE A 402 -3.14 10.20 5.60
N ILE A 403 -3.85 9.59 4.65
CA ILE A 403 -4.08 10.17 3.32
C ILE A 403 -5.58 10.41 3.16
N GLY A 404 -5.95 11.66 2.89
CA GLY A 404 -7.32 12.09 2.64
C GLY A 404 -7.47 12.75 1.26
N PRO A 405 -8.68 13.22 0.94
CA PRO A 405 -8.95 13.95 -0.30
C PRO A 405 -8.17 15.26 -0.42
N GLY A 406 -7.10 15.26 -1.23
CA GLY A 406 -6.27 16.44 -1.49
C GLY A 406 -5.28 16.80 -0.38
N TYR A 407 -5.04 15.90 0.57
CA TYR A 407 -4.06 16.12 1.64
C TYR A 407 -3.50 14.81 2.19
N SER A 408 -2.35 14.90 2.84
CA SER A 408 -1.81 13.79 3.64
C SER A 408 -1.00 14.30 4.83
N TYR A 409 -0.87 13.45 5.83
CA TYR A 409 -0.08 13.65 7.02
C TYR A 409 0.77 12.42 7.25
N ALA A 410 2.02 12.58 7.66
CA ALA A 410 2.86 11.46 8.02
C ALA A 410 3.72 11.73 9.25
N VAL A 411 3.96 10.67 10.01
CA VAL A 411 5.02 10.60 11.01
C VAL A 411 6.02 9.59 10.49
N ASP A 412 7.15 10.09 10.01
CA ASP A 412 8.18 9.33 9.34
C ASP A 412 9.41 9.16 10.26
N GLN A 413 10.20 8.11 10.03
CA GLN A 413 11.44 7.82 10.75
C GLN A 413 11.27 7.61 12.27
N VAL A 414 10.13 7.08 12.70
CA VAL A 414 9.93 6.70 14.12
C VAL A 414 10.65 5.39 14.39
N THR A 415 11.52 5.35 15.40
CA THR A 415 12.04 4.07 15.92
C THR A 415 11.14 3.58 17.06
N ILE A 416 10.42 2.49 16.83
CA ILE A 416 9.62 1.82 17.87
C ILE A 416 10.49 0.76 18.56
N ASP A 417 10.77 0.96 19.84
CA ASP A 417 11.49 0.00 20.69
C ASP A 417 10.56 -1.14 21.18
N PRO A 418 11.12 -2.33 21.50
CA PRO A 418 10.37 -3.41 22.13
C PRO A 418 9.58 -2.99 23.37
N GLY A 419 8.26 -3.22 23.34
CA GLY A 419 7.35 -2.89 24.44
C GLY A 419 6.93 -1.42 24.51
N VAL A 420 7.42 -0.56 23.60
CA VAL A 420 6.97 0.82 23.49
C VAL A 420 5.72 0.89 22.64
N ALA A 421 4.85 1.85 22.95
CA ALA A 421 3.75 2.18 22.10
C ALA A 421 3.51 3.68 22.07
N ASP A 422 3.38 4.18 20.85
CA ASP A 422 3.20 5.59 20.56
C ASP A 422 1.79 5.85 20.08
N THR A 423 1.41 7.12 20.01
CA THR A 423 0.06 7.54 19.65
C THR A 423 0.10 8.68 18.68
N VAL A 424 -0.70 8.59 17.62
CA VAL A 424 -0.98 9.67 16.69
C VAL A 424 -2.45 10.03 16.80
N VAL A 425 -2.76 11.30 17.05
CA VAL A 425 -4.12 11.84 17.01
C VAL A 425 -4.25 12.71 15.78
N PHE A 426 -5.28 12.46 14.97
CA PHE A 426 -5.61 13.27 13.81
C PHE A 426 -6.98 13.90 13.99
N ASP A 427 -7.03 15.22 13.84
CA ASP A 427 -8.25 16.02 13.89
C ASP A 427 -8.48 16.70 12.52
N PRO A 428 -9.40 16.18 11.69
CA PRO A 428 -9.69 16.75 10.38
C PRO A 428 -10.35 18.13 10.47
N ALA A 429 -11.04 18.46 11.57
CA ALA A 429 -11.73 19.75 11.71
C ALA A 429 -10.74 20.90 11.98
N SER A 430 -9.63 20.62 12.66
CA SER A 430 -8.55 21.58 12.87
C SER A 430 -7.34 21.37 11.95
N ASN A 431 -7.42 20.37 11.06
CA ASN A 431 -6.37 19.94 10.15
C ASN A 431 -5.01 19.75 10.86
N ALA A 432 -5.06 19.03 11.98
CA ALA A 432 -3.96 18.87 12.91
C ALA A 432 -3.61 17.39 13.14
N LEU A 433 -2.31 17.12 13.21
CA LEU A 433 -1.76 15.85 13.67
C LEU A 433 -0.93 16.07 14.93
N GLU A 434 -1.13 15.23 15.93
CA GLU A 434 -0.32 15.19 17.15
C GLU A 434 0.27 13.80 17.36
N TYR A 435 1.60 13.70 17.33
CA TYR A 435 2.35 12.52 17.70
C TYR A 435 2.73 12.59 19.18
N GLN A 436 2.58 11.49 19.91
CA GLN A 436 2.84 11.36 21.33
C GLN A 436 3.62 10.08 21.61
N THR A 437 4.65 10.18 22.45
CA THR A 437 5.46 9.03 22.88
C THR A 437 5.82 9.16 24.36
N SER A 438 6.17 8.03 24.99
CA SER A 438 6.68 7.96 26.36
C SER A 438 8.20 7.84 26.43
N THR A 439 8.88 7.84 25.29
CA THR A 439 10.33 7.71 25.14
C THR A 439 10.91 8.86 24.32
N GLY A 440 12.25 8.98 24.30
CA GLY A 440 12.90 9.93 23.41
C GLY A 440 12.69 9.54 21.95
N ALA A 441 12.31 10.51 21.12
CA ALA A 441 12.09 10.34 19.69
C ALA A 441 12.36 11.66 18.97
N ALA A 442 12.69 11.61 17.68
CA ALA A 442 12.86 12.78 16.83
C ALA A 442 12.30 12.47 15.43
N PRO A 443 10.97 12.27 15.31
CA PRO A 443 10.38 11.93 14.03
C PRO A 443 10.33 13.12 13.09
N ASP A 444 10.26 12.82 11.81
CA ASP A 444 9.96 13.80 10.77
C ASP A 444 8.44 13.87 10.57
N LEU A 445 7.89 15.08 10.52
CA LEU A 445 6.46 15.30 10.33
C LEU A 445 6.23 15.89 8.95
N THR A 446 5.48 15.17 8.11
CA THR A 446 5.12 15.62 6.76
C THR A 446 3.64 16.00 6.68
N LEU A 447 3.33 17.08 5.98
CA LEU A 447 1.97 17.47 5.58
C LEU A 447 1.96 17.75 4.08
N THR A 448 0.92 17.34 3.37
CA THR A 448 0.70 17.74 1.97
C THR A 448 -0.66 18.41 1.82
N LEU A 449 -0.73 19.33 0.87
CA LEU A 449 -1.97 20.00 0.47
C LEU A 449 -1.97 20.17 -1.05
N ASP A 450 -2.95 19.59 -1.72
CA ASP A 450 -3.16 19.74 -3.16
C ASP A 450 -4.23 20.82 -3.39
N GLY A 451 -3.78 22.07 -3.54
CA GLY A 451 -4.67 23.22 -3.78
C GLY A 451 -4.94 23.47 -5.27
N ASP A 452 -5.98 24.26 -5.56
CA ASP A 452 -6.44 24.57 -6.94
C ASP A 452 -5.37 25.17 -7.87
N LYS A 453 -4.36 25.85 -7.30
CA LYS A 453 -3.33 26.57 -8.07
C LYS A 453 -1.92 26.06 -7.85
N ALA A 454 -1.68 25.49 -6.68
CA ALA A 454 -0.39 25.01 -6.27
C ALA A 454 -0.61 23.91 -5.22
N SER A 455 0.22 22.88 -5.30
CA SER A 455 0.33 21.87 -4.27
C SER A 455 1.54 22.14 -3.39
N TYR A 456 1.45 21.76 -2.13
CA TYR A 456 2.48 22.00 -1.13
C TYR A 456 2.86 20.71 -0.42
N SER A 457 4.15 20.58 -0.10
CA SER A 457 4.68 19.62 0.84
C SER A 457 5.39 20.40 1.95
N PHE A 458 5.10 20.08 3.20
CA PHE A 458 5.72 20.65 4.38
C PHE A 458 6.37 19.53 5.17
N LEU A 459 7.69 19.57 5.33
CA LEU A 459 8.45 18.65 6.16
C LEU A 459 9.04 19.41 7.34
N PHE A 460 8.81 18.92 8.56
CA PHE A 460 9.41 19.44 9.77
C PHE A 460 10.31 18.39 10.41
N GLY A 461 11.57 18.75 10.65
CA GLY A 461 12.56 17.95 11.36
C GLY A 461 13.08 18.67 12.61
N GLY A 462 14.00 18.03 13.33
CA GLY A 462 14.71 18.66 14.47
C GLY A 462 13.88 18.87 15.74
N LEU A 463 12.64 18.35 15.77
CA LEU A 463 11.78 18.35 16.95
C LEU A 463 12.12 17.17 17.88
N ASP A 464 13.17 17.36 18.68
CA ASP A 464 13.63 16.35 19.64
C ASP A 464 12.69 16.24 20.85
N LEU A 465 12.18 15.03 21.11
CA LEU A 465 11.49 14.67 22.34
C LEU A 465 12.46 14.05 23.36
N PRO A 466 12.33 14.41 24.65
CA PRO A 466 13.27 13.97 25.68
C PRO A 466 13.03 12.51 26.06
N ALA A 467 13.95 11.93 26.85
CA ALA A 467 13.91 10.51 27.22
C ALA A 467 12.62 10.08 27.96
N GLN A 468 11.93 11.00 28.63
CA GLN A 468 10.64 10.77 29.29
C GLN A 468 9.42 10.88 28.37
N GLY A 469 9.62 11.14 27.08
CA GLY A 469 8.55 11.36 26.12
C GLY A 469 8.03 12.79 26.08
N GLY A 470 7.03 13.00 25.24
CA GLY A 470 6.44 14.29 24.94
C GLY A 470 5.50 14.19 23.75
N SER A 471 5.16 15.34 23.16
CA SER A 471 4.35 15.38 21.96
C SER A 471 4.87 16.38 20.93
N ILE A 472 4.66 16.06 19.66
CA ILE A 472 4.89 16.96 18.52
C ILE A 472 3.56 17.17 17.85
N LYS A 473 3.22 18.43 17.57
CA LYS A 473 1.99 18.80 16.91
C LYS A 473 2.28 19.64 15.67
N VAL A 474 1.65 19.24 14.56
CA VAL A 474 1.59 20.02 13.32
C VAL A 474 0.15 20.38 12.98
N ARG A 475 -0.05 21.54 12.37
CA ARG A 475 -1.36 22.04 11.97
C ARG A 475 -1.26 22.84 10.67
N LEU A 476 -2.17 22.58 9.74
CA LEU A 476 -2.32 23.34 8.51
C LEU A 476 -3.56 24.25 8.60
N ASP A 477 -3.38 25.55 8.37
CA ASP A 477 -4.47 26.52 8.32
C ASP A 477 -4.57 27.07 6.89
N GLU A 478 -5.41 26.44 6.07
CA GLU A 478 -5.54 26.80 4.66
C GLU A 478 -6.11 28.21 4.48
N ALA A 479 -7.00 28.64 5.37
CA ALA A 479 -7.62 29.97 5.31
C ALA A 479 -6.62 31.08 5.65
N ALA A 480 -5.78 30.86 6.67
CA ALA A 480 -4.68 31.78 7.00
C ALA A 480 -3.44 31.60 6.11
N GLN A 481 -3.39 30.50 5.34
CA GLN A 481 -2.22 30.04 4.60
C GLN A 481 -0.96 29.94 5.47
N THR A 482 -1.13 29.31 6.64
CA THR A 482 -0.04 29.07 7.59
C THR A 482 0.07 27.59 7.95
N VAL A 483 1.28 27.11 8.19
CA VAL A 483 1.52 25.81 8.82
C VAL A 483 2.24 26.04 10.14
N THR A 484 1.85 25.30 11.17
CA THR A 484 2.38 25.43 12.53
C THR A 484 3.01 24.11 12.96
N ALA A 485 4.17 24.16 13.61
CA ALA A 485 4.84 23.01 14.22
C ALA A 485 5.28 23.35 15.65
N SER A 486 5.12 22.43 16.57
CA SER A 486 5.47 22.61 17.99
C SER A 486 5.85 21.29 18.64
N ALA A 487 6.69 21.36 19.68
CA ALA A 487 6.98 20.24 20.55
C ALA A 487 6.73 20.61 22.02
N ALA A 488 6.26 19.64 22.79
CA ALA A 488 5.99 19.76 24.21
C ALA A 488 6.68 18.64 24.99
N GLY A 489 7.11 18.97 26.23
CA GLY A 489 7.64 18.01 27.20
C GLY A 489 9.16 17.99 27.35
N GLY A 490 9.91 18.70 26.51
CA GLY A 490 11.38 18.71 26.47
C GLY A 490 12.05 20.06 26.79
N ASP A 491 13.34 20.13 26.44
CA ASP A 491 14.15 21.36 26.39
C ASP A 491 13.97 22.06 25.03
N THR A 492 14.73 23.12 24.75
CA THR A 492 14.74 23.78 23.43
C THR A 492 15.08 22.81 22.30
N SER A 493 14.22 22.75 21.28
CA SER A 493 14.45 22.03 20.02
C SER A 493 15.14 22.91 18.98
N GLU A 494 15.77 22.32 17.98
CA GLU A 494 16.37 23.01 16.83
C GLU A 494 15.57 22.62 15.58
N ILE A 495 14.35 23.17 15.45
CA ILE A 495 13.43 22.82 14.37
C ILE A 495 13.97 23.36 13.04
N ASP A 496 13.98 22.53 12.01
CA ASP A 496 14.15 22.94 10.62
C ASP A 496 12.95 22.47 9.79
N PHE A 497 12.81 23.05 8.61
CA PHE A 497 11.73 22.68 7.72
C PHE A 497 12.10 22.79 6.24
N VAL A 498 11.42 21.97 5.43
CA VAL A 498 11.43 22.06 3.97
C VAL A 498 10.01 22.33 3.49
N ILE A 499 9.86 23.31 2.61
CA ILE A 499 8.61 23.57 1.89
C ILE A 499 8.87 23.37 0.41
N GLU A 500 8.12 22.45 -0.19
CA GLU A 500 8.02 22.31 -1.63
C GLU A 500 6.70 22.93 -2.08
N ARG A 501 6.75 23.74 -3.14
CA ARG A 501 5.58 24.29 -3.82
C ARG A 501 5.65 23.91 -5.28
N ASP A 502 4.65 23.18 -5.73
CA ASP A 502 4.49 22.75 -7.12
C ASP A 502 3.27 23.46 -7.74
N ASP A 503 3.47 24.17 -8.85
CA ASP A 503 2.38 24.69 -9.68
C ASP A 503 2.57 24.31 -11.16
N GLU A 504 1.67 24.77 -12.03
CA GLU A 504 1.67 24.41 -13.46
C GLU A 504 3.01 24.78 -14.14
N ASP A 505 3.67 25.83 -13.67
CA ASP A 505 4.86 26.43 -14.30
C ASP A 505 6.17 26.04 -13.61
N SER A 506 6.14 25.76 -12.30
CA SER A 506 7.35 25.69 -11.48
C SER A 506 7.28 24.69 -10.33
N GLU A 507 8.46 24.30 -9.88
CA GLU A 507 8.71 23.51 -8.68
C GLU A 507 9.73 24.31 -7.87
N GLU A 508 9.31 24.76 -6.70
CA GLU A 508 10.06 25.65 -5.83
C GLU A 508 10.30 24.98 -4.48
N VAL A 509 11.54 25.04 -3.99
CA VAL A 509 11.92 24.44 -2.70
C VAL A 509 12.55 25.49 -1.82
N PHE A 510 12.13 25.54 -0.56
CA PHE A 510 12.74 26.29 0.51
C PHE A 510 13.20 25.33 1.61
N GLU A 511 14.45 25.45 2.06
CA GLU A 511 15.02 24.69 3.18
C GLU A 511 15.50 25.72 4.21
N SER A 512 15.06 25.61 5.46
CA SER A 512 15.44 26.56 6.50
C SER A 512 16.78 26.19 7.15
N GLU A 513 17.51 27.20 7.64
CA GLU A 513 18.44 26.96 8.75
C GLU A 513 17.68 26.50 10.01
N PRO A 514 18.31 25.74 10.93
CA PRO A 514 17.69 25.37 12.20
C PRO A 514 17.30 26.59 13.05
N ILE A 515 16.11 26.54 13.63
CA ILE A 515 15.51 27.59 14.44
C ILE A 515 15.35 27.06 15.88
N PRO A 516 15.95 27.72 16.89
CA PRO A 516 15.70 27.36 18.27
C PRO A 516 14.24 27.59 18.65
N LEU A 517 13.59 26.57 19.20
CA LEU A 517 12.21 26.63 19.66
C LEU A 517 12.14 26.22 21.13
N ALA A 518 11.79 27.16 22.01
CA ALA A 518 11.72 26.87 23.44
C ALA A 518 10.49 26.01 23.79
N PRO A 519 10.50 25.32 24.96
CA PRO A 519 9.39 24.47 25.34
C PRO A 519 8.06 25.23 25.41
N GLY A 520 7.05 24.72 24.70
CA GLY A 520 5.71 25.33 24.64
C GLY A 520 5.54 26.44 23.60
N GLU A 521 6.60 26.79 22.88
CA GLU A 521 6.53 27.67 21.71
C GLU A 521 6.11 26.89 20.46
N ALA A 522 5.60 27.60 19.45
CA ALA A 522 5.30 27.02 18.15
C ALA A 522 5.91 27.86 17.01
N LEU A 523 6.53 27.18 16.05
CA LEU A 523 6.92 27.79 14.78
C LEU A 523 5.69 27.94 13.90
N ILE A 524 5.48 29.13 13.33
CA ILE A 524 4.45 29.41 12.33
C ILE A 524 5.15 29.83 11.04
N VAL A 525 4.89 29.09 9.96
CA VAL A 525 5.34 29.42 8.61
C VAL A 525 4.16 29.95 7.80
N GLU A 526 4.25 31.18 7.30
CA GLU A 526 3.21 31.84 6.51
C GLU A 526 3.42 31.56 5.01
N TYR A 527 3.27 30.30 4.60
CA TYR A 527 3.58 29.83 3.24
C TYR A 527 2.83 30.59 2.14
N GLY A 528 1.63 31.11 2.41
CA GLY A 528 0.87 31.92 1.45
C GLY A 528 1.50 33.29 1.14
N LYS A 529 2.44 33.75 1.98
CA LYS A 529 3.18 35.00 1.77
C LYS A 529 4.55 34.78 1.14
N TRP A 530 4.96 33.53 0.92
CA TRP A 530 6.25 33.23 0.32
C TRP A 530 6.29 33.68 -1.14
N GLY A 531 7.34 34.43 -1.50
CA GLY A 531 7.52 34.97 -2.85
C GLY A 531 8.13 33.98 -3.85
N GLY A 532 8.38 32.74 -3.43
CA GLY A 532 9.03 31.70 -4.23
C GLY A 532 10.54 31.68 -4.09
N SER A 533 11.19 30.93 -4.98
CA SER A 533 12.61 30.63 -4.97
C SER A 533 13.48 31.90 -4.95
N GLY A 534 14.44 31.96 -4.03
CA GLY A 534 15.33 33.12 -3.86
C GLY A 534 14.72 34.28 -3.05
N THR A 535 13.50 34.12 -2.53
CA THR A 535 12.91 35.02 -1.54
C THR A 535 12.94 34.40 -0.15
N SER A 536 12.92 35.22 0.90
CA SER A 536 12.86 34.74 2.28
C SER A 536 11.50 34.12 2.59
N MET A 537 11.49 33.10 3.45
CA MET A 537 10.26 32.51 3.95
C MET A 537 9.75 33.34 5.15
N PRO A 538 8.52 33.88 5.10
CA PRO A 538 7.94 34.56 6.25
C PRO A 538 7.60 33.56 7.35
N VAL A 539 8.32 33.67 8.47
CA VAL A 539 8.18 32.81 9.65
C VAL A 539 8.13 33.63 10.94
N GLY A 540 7.51 33.07 11.97
CA GLY A 540 7.52 33.64 13.31
C GLY A 540 7.25 32.59 14.38
N ILE A 541 7.47 32.96 15.63
CA ILE A 541 7.25 32.12 16.80
C ILE A 541 6.00 32.62 17.53
N ASP A 542 5.12 31.68 17.88
CA ASP A 542 4.09 31.86 18.88
C ASP A 542 4.66 31.46 20.24
N THR A 543 4.96 32.46 21.07
CA THR A 543 5.60 32.29 22.38
C THR A 543 4.60 32.19 23.53
N ASP A 544 3.31 32.43 23.28
CA ASP A 544 2.27 32.43 24.32
C ASP A 544 1.12 31.43 24.07
N GLY A 545 1.20 30.66 22.97
CA GLY A 545 0.21 29.67 22.60
C GLY A 545 -1.09 30.27 22.07
N SER A 546 -1.08 31.52 21.63
CA SER A 546 -2.26 32.23 21.12
C SER A 546 -2.68 31.78 19.71
N GLY A 547 -1.87 30.96 19.04
CA GLY A 547 -2.00 30.59 17.64
C GLY A 547 -1.60 31.74 16.70
N ARG A 548 -0.82 32.71 17.18
CA ARG A 548 -0.39 33.88 16.42
C ARG A 548 1.09 34.14 16.62
N ILE A 549 1.72 34.71 15.60
CA ILE A 549 3.12 35.16 15.70
C ILE A 549 3.19 36.29 16.74
N THR A 550 3.89 36.05 17.84
CA THR A 550 4.22 37.03 18.88
C THR A 550 5.66 37.52 18.75
N GLU A 551 6.53 36.72 18.13
CA GLU A 551 7.89 37.08 17.76
C GLU A 551 8.11 36.82 16.26
N GLN A 552 8.34 37.89 15.48
CA GLN A 552 8.68 37.75 14.07
C GLN A 552 10.18 37.42 13.93
N LEU A 553 10.50 36.35 13.22
CA LEU A 553 11.88 36.06 12.85
C LEU A 553 12.23 36.83 11.57
N VAL A 554 13.39 37.47 11.54
CA VAL A 554 13.84 38.22 10.37
C VAL A 554 14.38 37.23 9.34
N ASP A 555 13.54 36.93 8.34
CA ASP A 555 13.85 36.17 7.12
C ASP A 555 14.63 34.86 7.37
N ALA A 556 13.91 33.74 7.53
CA ALA A 556 14.55 32.44 7.34
C ALA A 556 15.18 32.44 5.93
N LYS A 557 16.47 32.12 5.85
CA LYS A 557 17.25 32.12 4.61
C LYS A 557 17.56 30.71 4.12
#